data_AF-A0A368ULI8-F1
#
_entry.id   AF-A0A368ULI8-F1
#
_cell.length_a   1.000
_cell.length_b   1.000
_cell.length_c   1.000
_cell.angle_alpha   90.00
_cell.angle_beta   90.00
_cell.angle_gamma   90.00
#
_symmetry.space_group_name_H-M   'P 1'
#
loop_
_entity.id
_entity.type
_entity.pdbx_description
1 polymer ?
#
loop_
_entity_poly.entity_id
_entity_poly.type
_entity_poly.pdbx_seq_one_letter_code
_entity_poly.pdbx_strand_id
1 'polypeptide(L)'
;MSLGRLLIVGAGGYGRTVVEAAAMCGWEFIAFVDDGFPAPCWSGHHDVIGDTSSITHVASDFDAAVCAVGNNQVRKEMIALVD
;
A
#
# COMPACT_ATOMS: atom_id res chain seq x y z
N MET A 1 8.69 -18.71 7.59
CA MET A 1 8.28 -18.57 6.18
C MET A 1 7.97 -17.10 5.97
N SER A 2 8.57 -16.48 4.95
CA SER A 2 8.25 -15.11 4.54
C SER A 2 6.83 -15.06 3.97
N LEU A 3 6.06 -14.02 4.30
CA LEU A 3 4.71 -13.82 3.76
C LEU A 3 4.72 -13.27 2.32
N GLY A 4 5.89 -12.86 1.80
CA GLY A 4 6.04 -12.37 0.43
C GLY A 4 5.99 -10.84 0.32
N ARG A 5 5.39 -10.35 -0.77
CA ARG A 5 5.29 -8.94 -1.17
C ARG A 5 3.90 -8.39 -0.86
N LEU A 6 3.82 -7.32 -0.07
CA LEU A 6 2.59 -6.60 0.26
C LEU A 6 2.54 -5.23 -0.41
N LEU A 7 1.45 -4.95 -1.10
CA LEU A 7 1.11 -3.61 -1.57
C LEU A 7 0.20 -2.90 -0.56
N ILE A 8 0.54 -1.68 -0.15
CA ILE A 8 -0.31 -0.84 0.69
C ILE A 8 -0.84 0.34 -0.12
N VAL A 9 -2.16 0.45 -0.25
CA VAL A 9 -2.82 1.61 -0.90
C VAL A 9 -3.04 2.71 0.13
N GLY A 10 -2.27 3.81 0.00
CA GLY A 10 -2.27 4.97 0.88
C GLY A 10 -1.03 5.03 1.78
N ALA A 11 -0.18 6.04 1.58
CA ALA A 11 1.06 6.31 2.33
C ALA A 11 0.89 7.38 3.43
N GLY A 12 -0.37 7.75 3.74
CA GLY A 12 -0.71 8.64 4.84
C GLY A 12 -0.48 8.03 6.24
N GLY A 13 -0.92 8.74 7.29
CA GLY A 13 -0.71 8.31 8.68
C GLY A 13 -1.24 6.89 8.99
N TYR A 14 -2.39 6.51 8.42
CA TYR A 14 -2.93 5.16 8.59
C TYR A 14 -2.07 4.09 7.89
N GLY A 15 -1.59 4.37 6.67
CA GLY A 15 -0.66 3.51 5.95
C GLY A 15 0.63 3.24 6.71
N ARG A 16 1.16 4.25 7.42
CA ARG A 16 2.33 4.10 8.28
C ARG A 16 2.10 3.13 9.45
N THR A 17 0.92 3.15 10.07
CA THR A 17 0.56 2.16 11.11
C THR A 17 0.38 0.76 10.52
N VAL A 18 -0.18 0.65 9.31
CA VAL A 18 -0.37 -0.63 8.63
C VAL A 18 0.97 -1.29 8.27
N VAL A 19 1.98 -0.52 7.81
CA VAL A 19 3.29 -1.10 7.50
C VAL A 19 4.03 -1.61 8.74
N GLU A 20 3.92 -0.93 9.88
CA GLU A 20 4.45 -1.41 11.15
C GLU A 20 3.82 -2.77 11.54
N ALA A 21 2.50 -2.88 11.42
CA ALA A 21 1.79 -4.14 11.67
C ALA A 21 2.19 -5.25 10.68
N ALA A 22 2.30 -4.92 9.39
CA ALA A 22 2.70 -5.87 8.36
C ALA A 22 4.13 -6.39 8.58
N ALA A 23 5.07 -5.51 8.94
CA ALA A 23 6.44 -5.91 9.28
C ALA A 23 6.46 -6.88 10.48
N MET A 24 5.66 -6.62 11.52
CA MET A 24 5.52 -7.53 12.67
C MET A 24 4.91 -8.89 12.30
N CYS A 25 4.06 -8.94 11.28
CA CYS A 25 3.47 -10.17 10.76
C CYS A 25 4.44 -10.98 9.87
N GLY A 26 5.61 -10.44 9.51
CA GLY A 26 6.62 -11.13 8.71
C GLY A 26 6.51 -10.90 7.20
N TRP A 27 5.91 -9.80 6.77
CA TRP A 27 6.04 -9.30 5.40
C TRP A 27 7.43 -8.69 5.20
N GLU A 28 8.15 -9.11 4.15
CA GLU A 28 9.53 -8.68 3.90
C GLU A 28 9.63 -7.56 2.88
N PHE A 29 8.76 -7.58 1.86
CA PHE A 29 8.74 -6.60 0.79
C PHE A 29 7.43 -5.82 0.86
N ILE A 30 7.51 -4.54 1.21
CA ILE A 30 6.33 -3.69 1.37
C ILE A 30 6.53 -2.41 0.58
N ALA A 31 5.59 -2.12 -0.32
CA ALA A 31 5.57 -0.90 -1.12
C ALA A 31 4.21 -0.22 -1.02
N PHE A 32 4.20 1.07 -1.35
CA PHE A 32 3.02 1.92 -1.31
C PHE A 32 2.59 2.39 -2.70
N VAL A 33 1.31 2.65 -2.85
CA VAL A 33 0.76 3.54 -3.88
C VAL A 33 -0.02 4.66 -3.21
N ASP A 34 0.18 5.90 -3.65
CA ASP A 34 -0.42 7.08 -3.04
C ASP A 34 -0.45 8.24 -4.04
N ASP A 35 -1.55 9.00 -4.08
CA ASP A 35 -1.71 10.12 -5.02
C ASP A 35 -0.76 11.30 -4.73
N GLY A 36 -0.01 11.27 -3.62
CA GLY A 36 1.12 12.15 -3.38
C GLY A 36 2.35 11.85 -4.25
N PHE A 37 2.39 10.72 -4.97
CA PHE A 37 3.46 10.35 -5.89
C PHE A 37 3.54 11.31 -7.11
N PRO A 38 4.73 11.67 -7.62
CA PRO A 38 6.09 11.34 -7.15
C PRO A 38 6.64 12.34 -6.11
N ALA A 39 5.82 13.29 -5.66
CA ALA A 39 6.21 14.29 -4.67
C ALA A 39 6.50 13.60 -3.30
N PRO A 40 7.17 14.26 -2.34
CA PRO A 40 7.68 13.57 -1.16
C PRO A 40 6.53 13.14 -0.23
N CYS A 41 5.98 11.96 -0.48
CA CYS A 41 5.12 11.28 0.46
C CYS A 41 6.04 10.50 1.40
N TRP A 42 6.20 11.00 2.62
CA TRP A 42 7.10 10.41 3.61
C TRP A 42 6.45 9.15 4.21
N SER A 43 6.77 8.00 3.61
CA SER A 43 6.47 6.64 4.07
C SER A 43 7.63 5.99 4.83
N GLY A 44 8.60 6.79 5.30
CA GLY A 44 9.78 6.31 6.02
C GLY A 44 10.77 5.62 5.10
N HIS A 45 10.99 4.31 5.29
CA HIS A 45 11.93 3.48 4.52
C HIS A 45 11.27 2.70 3.36
N HIS A 46 9.96 2.88 3.16
CA HIS A 46 9.19 2.12 2.18
C HIS A 46 8.92 2.98 0.95
N ASP A 47 9.11 2.40 -0.23
CA ASP A 47 8.94 3.12 -1.49
C ASP A 47 7.46 3.38 -1.80
N VAL A 48 7.14 4.59 -2.27
CA VAL A 48 5.90 4.86 -3.00
C VAL A 48 6.20 4.67 -4.48
N ILE A 49 5.64 3.63 -5.08
CA ILE A 49 6.00 3.15 -6.43
C ILE A 49 5.04 3.63 -7.52
N GLY A 50 3.99 4.36 -7.16
CA GLY A 50 3.00 4.91 -8.07
C GLY A 50 1.85 5.60 -7.35
N ASP A 51 0.89 6.09 -8.13
CA ASP A 51 -0.37 6.66 -7.65
C ASP A 51 -1.50 5.61 -7.66
N THR A 52 -2.71 6.00 -7.24
CA THR A 52 -3.86 5.07 -7.23
C THR A 52 -4.29 4.64 -8.64
N SER A 53 -3.99 5.41 -9.68
CA SER A 53 -4.29 5.02 -11.07
C SER A 53 -3.45 3.82 -11.54
N SER A 54 -2.31 3.61 -10.88
CA SER A 54 -1.37 2.53 -11.18
C SER A 54 -1.73 1.20 -10.51
N ILE A 55 -2.70 1.17 -9.58
CA ILE A 55 -3.05 0.00 -8.75
C ILE A 55 -3.24 -1.27 -9.57
N THR A 56 -4.05 -1.21 -10.62
CA THR A 56 -4.40 -2.38 -11.44
C THR A 56 -3.20 -2.99 -12.17
N HIS A 57 -2.13 -2.22 -12.35
CA HIS A 57 -0.91 -2.67 -13.01
C HIS A 57 0.11 -3.18 -12.00
N VAL A 58 0.24 -2.50 -10.85
CA VAL A 58 1.24 -2.89 -9.85
C VAL A 58 0.78 -4.04 -8.97
N ALA A 59 -0.52 -4.18 -8.71
CA ALA A 59 -1.05 -5.19 -7.78
C ALA A 59 -0.71 -6.63 -8.21
N SER A 60 -0.58 -6.89 -9.52
CA SER A 60 -0.19 -8.21 -10.04
C SER A 60 1.23 -8.65 -9.68
N ASP A 61 2.10 -7.70 -9.29
CA ASP A 61 3.48 -7.98 -8.87
C ASP A 61 3.60 -8.26 -7.36
N PHE A 62 2.48 -8.35 -6.64
CA PHE A 62 2.44 -8.55 -5.19
C PHE A 62 1.59 -9.77 -4.82
N ASP A 63 1.93 -10.39 -3.69
CA ASP A 63 1.23 -11.57 -3.20
C ASP A 63 -0.07 -11.20 -2.46
N ALA A 64 -0.14 -9.99 -1.92
CA ALA A 64 -1.34 -9.42 -1.33
C ALA A 64 -1.36 -7.89 -1.42
N ALA A 65 -2.53 -7.31 -1.22
CA ALA A 65 -2.74 -5.88 -1.10
C ALA A 65 -3.63 -5.52 0.09
N VAL A 66 -3.44 -4.33 0.65
CA VAL A 66 -4.30 -3.77 1.70
C VAL A 66 -4.55 -2.28 1.48
N CYS A 67 -5.81 -1.87 1.60
CA CYS A 67 -6.19 -0.46 1.44
C CYS A 67 -6.18 0.30 2.78
N ALA A 68 -5.11 1.04 3.02
CA ALA A 68 -4.89 1.85 4.23
C ALA A 68 -5.43 3.30 4.07
N VAL A 69 -6.68 3.42 3.61
CA VAL A 69 -7.35 4.71 3.41
C VAL A 69 -8.37 4.96 4.52
N GLY A 70 -8.27 6.09 5.22
CA GLY A 70 -9.17 6.43 6.33
C GLY A 70 -10.61 6.69 5.90
N ASN A 71 -10.82 7.28 4.73
CA ASN A 71 -12.15 7.49 4.16
C ASN A 71 -12.76 6.16 3.72
N ASN A 72 -13.90 5.78 4.30
CA ASN A 72 -14.55 4.49 4.04
C ASN A 72 -15.01 4.32 2.60
N GLN A 73 -15.52 5.38 1.96
CA GLN A 73 -16.01 5.33 0.59
C GLN A 73 -14.85 5.10 -0.38
N VAL A 74 -13.80 5.92 -0.25
CA VAL A 74 -12.58 5.76 -1.06
C VAL A 74 -11.93 4.40 -0.81
N ARG A 75 -11.84 3.95 0.44
CA ARG A 75 -11.29 2.62 0.76
C ARG A 75 -12.05 1.50 0.05
N LYS A 76 -13.38 1.58 -0.03
CA LYS A 76 -14.20 0.59 -0.74
C LYS A 76 -13.92 0.59 -2.24
N GLU A 77 -13.75 1.77 -2.85
CA GLU A 77 -13.39 1.90 -4.27
C GLU A 77 -12.01 1.30 -4.54
N MET A 78 -11.02 1.54 -3.66
CA MET A 78 -9.68 1.00 -3.81
C MET A 78 -9.62 -0.53 -3.63
N ILE A 79 -10.41 -1.09 -2.71
CA ILE A 79 -10.51 -2.55 -2.52
C ILE A 79 -10.95 -3.22 -3.83
N ALA A 80 -11.91 -2.64 -4.54
CA ALA A 80 -12.38 -3.17 -5.82
C ALA A 80 -11.33 -3.13 -6.96
N LEU A 81 -10.22 -2.41 -6.77
CA LEU A 81 -9.10 -2.36 -7.73
C LEU A 81 -8.00 -3.40 -7.43
N VAL A 82 -8.04 -4.03 -6.24
CA VAL A 82 -7.03 -5.01 -5.79
C VAL A 82 -7.60 -6.41 -5.53
N ASP A 83 -8.92 -6.58 -5.54
CA ASP A 83 -9.63 -7.87 -5.55
C ASP A 83 -9.60 -8.52 -6.95
#